data_AF-A0A9P4QBA1-F1
#
_entry.id   AF-A0A9P4QBA1-F1
#
_cell.length_a   1.000
_cell.length_b   1.000
_cell.length_c   1.000
_cell.angle_alpha   90.00
_cell.angle_beta   90.00
_cell.angle_gamma   90.00
#
_symmetry.space_group_name_H-M   'P 1'
#
loop_
_entity.id
_entity.type
_entity.pdbx_description
1 polymer ?
#
loop_
_entity_poly.entity_id
_entity_poly.type
_entity_poly.pdbx_seq_one_letter_code
_entity_poly.pdbx_strand_id
1 'polypeptide(L)'
;MGNSNSKRISDHDRAILDMKNQRDKLQQYQKRIRVITDRETEIARECLQTGDKKKALMALRKKKYQETLLSRTDQQLAQLETLTSDVEFALVQKDVLFGLQQGTAVLKEIHKEMGGLEKVEMIMEESAEARQYQEEINDLLAGKMSNQDEDEVEDEMAALEREMAAKTSVPIQALPDAPRVGKEGMPDAPTRSPEDVALDRARERRAQIHGKQAVAA
;
A
#
# COMPACT_ATOMS: atom_id res chain seq x y z
N MET A 1 -5.24 46.58 7.93
CA MET A 1 -6.11 46.27 6.79
C MET A 1 -6.31 44.77 6.75
N GLY A 2 -7.57 44.31 6.85
CA GLY A 2 -7.90 42.90 6.98
C GLY A 2 -7.62 42.16 5.68
N ASN A 3 -6.73 41.17 5.76
CA ASN A 3 -6.43 40.27 4.65
C ASN A 3 -7.61 39.30 4.48
N SER A 4 -8.66 39.74 3.78
CA SER A 4 -9.77 38.90 3.34
C SER A 4 -9.33 38.07 2.12
N ASN A 5 -8.27 37.26 2.29
CA ASN A 5 -8.07 36.10 1.43
C ASN A 5 -9.09 35.04 1.89
N SER A 6 -10.36 35.27 1.55
CA SER A 6 -11.33 34.19 1.50
C SER A 6 -10.73 33.14 0.58
N LYS A 7 -10.36 31.98 1.11
CA LYS A 7 -9.91 30.80 0.36
C LYS A 7 -10.79 30.72 -0.90
N ARG A 8 -10.24 31.09 -2.06
CA ARG A 8 -11.00 31.10 -3.30
C ARG A 8 -11.31 29.64 -3.57
N ILE A 9 -12.58 29.28 -3.43
CA ILE A 9 -13.09 27.95 -3.77
C ILE A 9 -12.57 27.66 -5.17
N SER A 10 -11.74 26.64 -5.31
CA SER A 10 -11.19 26.26 -6.61
C SER A 10 -12.33 25.76 -7.49
N ASP A 11 -12.22 25.91 -8.81
CA ASP A 11 -13.15 25.28 -9.76
C ASP A 11 -13.25 23.76 -9.53
N HIS A 12 -12.18 23.18 -8.96
CA HIS A 12 -12.09 21.77 -8.61
C HIS A 12 -12.95 21.45 -7.38
N ASP A 13 -12.93 22.31 -6.36
CA ASP A 13 -13.77 22.17 -5.17
C ASP A 13 -15.25 22.29 -5.52
N ARG A 14 -15.57 23.17 -6.48
CA ARG A 14 -16.93 23.30 -7.01
C ARG A 14 -17.39 22.06 -7.76
N ALA A 15 -16.51 21.47 -8.59
CA ALA A 15 -16.80 20.21 -9.27
C ALA A 15 -17.02 19.05 -8.29
N ILE A 16 -16.18 18.93 -7.26
CA ILE A 16 -16.33 17.91 -6.20
C ILE A 16 -17.65 18.11 -5.44
N LEU A 17 -18.00 19.37 -5.14
CA LEU A 17 -19.28 19.69 -4.49
C LEU A 17 -20.47 19.29 -5.37
N ASP A 18 -20.42 19.58 -6.67
CA ASP A 18 -21.48 19.21 -7.61
C ASP A 18 -21.65 17.69 -7.72
N MET A 19 -20.54 16.94 -7.74
CA MET A 19 -20.56 15.48 -7.70
C MET A 19 -21.16 14.93 -6.40
N LYS A 20 -20.79 15.49 -5.25
CA LYS A 20 -21.36 15.11 -3.94
C LYS A 20 -22.85 15.42 -3.87
N ASN A 21 -23.27 16.58 -4.39
CA ASN A 21 -24.68 16.94 -4.52
C ASN A 21 -25.47 15.97 -5.41
N GLN A 22 -24.87 15.53 -6.52
CA GLN A 22 -25.49 14.52 -7.40
C GLN A 22 -25.63 13.17 -6.70
N ARG A 23 -24.60 12.72 -5.99
CA ARG A 23 -24.65 11.50 -5.16
C ARG A 23 -25.80 11.56 -4.15
N ASP A 24 -25.92 12.66 -3.43
CA ASP A 24 -26.96 12.82 -2.40
C ASP A 24 -28.37 12.84 -3.02
N LYS A 25 -28.52 13.47 -4.19
CA LYS A 25 -29.78 13.43 -4.96
C LYS A 25 -30.13 12.01 -5.40
N LEU A 26 -29.16 11.22 -5.87
CA LEU A 26 -29.37 9.82 -6.25
C LEU A 26 -29.72 8.96 -5.03
N GLN A 27 -29.09 9.17 -3.87
CA GLN A 27 -29.47 8.50 -2.62
C GLN A 27 -30.92 8.82 -2.22
N GLN A 28 -31.34 10.08 -2.33
CA GLN A 28 -32.73 10.47 -2.07
C GLN A 28 -33.69 9.83 -3.09
N TYR A 29 -33.28 9.69 -4.35
CA TYR A 29 -34.07 9.02 -5.37
C TYR A 29 -34.19 7.52 -5.11
N GLN A 30 -33.09 6.86 -4.73
CA GLN A 30 -33.04 5.45 -4.33
C GLN A 30 -33.99 5.18 -3.15
N LYS A 31 -33.96 6.02 -2.11
CA LYS A 31 -34.90 5.93 -0.96
C LYS A 31 -36.35 6.04 -1.40
N ARG A 32 -36.66 7.00 -2.29
CA ARG A 32 -38.01 7.16 -2.84
C ARG A 32 -38.47 5.94 -3.64
N ILE A 33 -37.61 5.37 -4.50
CA ILE A 33 -37.94 4.16 -5.26
C ILE A 33 -38.17 2.98 -4.33
N ARG A 34 -37.36 2.79 -3.28
CA ARG A 34 -37.56 1.70 -2.31
C ARG A 34 -38.96 1.74 -1.68
N VAL A 35 -39.39 2.92 -1.22
CA VAL A 35 -40.74 3.11 -0.66
C VAL A 35 -41.84 2.77 -1.68
N ILE A 36 -41.65 3.15 -2.95
CA ILE A 36 -42.60 2.81 -4.02
C ILE A 36 -42.62 1.31 -4.28
N THR A 37 -41.46 0.66 -4.35
CA THR A 37 -41.34 -0.79 -4.54
C THR A 37 -42.02 -1.56 -3.39
N ASP A 38 -41.81 -1.14 -2.14
CA ASP A 38 -42.46 -1.75 -0.98
C ASP A 38 -43.99 -1.62 -1.08
N ARG A 39 -44.49 -0.43 -1.43
CA ARG A 39 -45.93 -0.21 -1.66
C ARG A 39 -46.48 -1.05 -2.81
N GLU A 40 -45.74 -1.22 -3.90
CA GLU A 40 -46.13 -2.10 -5.01
C GLU A 40 -46.17 -3.57 -4.59
N THR A 41 -45.33 -3.99 -3.64
CA THR A 41 -45.42 -5.35 -3.07
C THR A 41 -46.64 -5.55 -2.19
N GLU A 42 -47.02 -4.55 -1.40
CA GLU A 42 -48.24 -4.57 -0.59
C GLU A 42 -49.47 -4.66 -1.47
N ILE A 43 -49.57 -3.79 -2.49
CA ILE A 43 -50.67 -3.80 -3.46
C ILE A 43 -50.73 -5.16 -4.20
N ALA A 44 -49.58 -5.74 -4.56
CA ALA A 44 -49.55 -7.06 -5.17
C ALA A 44 -50.08 -8.16 -4.22
N ARG A 45 -49.75 -8.10 -2.92
CA ARG A 45 -50.26 -9.03 -1.90
C ARG A 45 -51.78 -8.87 -1.71
N GLU A 46 -52.27 -7.65 -1.61
CA GLU A 46 -53.70 -7.35 -1.49
C GLU A 46 -54.49 -7.86 -2.70
N CYS A 47 -54.00 -7.60 -3.91
CA CYS A 47 -54.64 -8.08 -5.15
C CYS A 47 -54.66 -9.61 -5.26
N LEU A 48 -53.68 -10.31 -4.67
CA LEU A 48 -53.69 -11.77 -4.61
C LEU A 48 -54.73 -12.29 -3.61
N GLN A 49 -54.89 -11.61 -2.46
CA GLN A 49 -55.92 -11.95 -1.47
C GLN A 49 -57.33 -11.75 -2.01
N THR A 50 -57.57 -10.70 -2.80
CA THR A 50 -58.87 -10.43 -3.43
C THR A 50 -59.15 -11.28 -4.68
N GLY A 51 -58.20 -12.10 -5.13
CA GLY A 51 -58.34 -12.98 -6.30
C GLY A 51 -58.13 -12.30 -7.66
N ASP A 52 -57.80 -11.01 -7.69
CA ASP A 52 -57.60 -10.19 -8.89
C ASP A 52 -56.22 -10.43 -9.54
N LYS A 53 -56.04 -11.60 -10.17
CA LYS A 53 -54.76 -12.02 -10.80
C LYS A 53 -54.21 -11.04 -11.84
N LYS A 54 -55.08 -10.38 -12.62
CA LYS A 54 -54.65 -9.41 -13.66
C LYS A 54 -54.00 -8.17 -13.04
N LYS A 55 -54.55 -7.64 -11.94
CA LYS A 55 -54.00 -6.47 -11.23
C LYS A 55 -52.71 -6.84 -10.50
N ALA A 56 -52.66 -8.02 -9.88
CA ALA A 56 -51.45 -8.54 -9.24
C ALA A 56 -50.29 -8.67 -10.24
N LEU A 57 -50.52 -9.21 -11.44
CA LEU A 57 -49.51 -9.28 -12.50
C LEU A 57 -49.01 -7.89 -12.95
N MET A 58 -49.90 -6.91 -13.04
CA MET A 58 -49.52 -5.53 -13.38
C MET A 58 -48.66 -4.89 -12.30
N ALA A 59 -49.01 -5.07 -11.02
CA ALA A 59 -48.22 -4.59 -9.88
C ALA A 59 -46.82 -5.24 -9.86
N LEU A 60 -46.72 -6.55 -10.09
CA LEU A 60 -45.43 -7.25 -10.16
C LEU A 60 -44.56 -6.79 -11.33
N ARG A 61 -45.16 -6.46 -12.49
CA ARG A 61 -44.41 -5.87 -13.62
C ARG A 61 -43.85 -4.50 -13.28
N LYS A 62 -44.63 -3.64 -12.62
CA LYS A 62 -44.16 -2.34 -12.15
C LYS A 62 -43.03 -2.51 -11.13
N LYS A 63 -43.18 -3.43 -10.18
CA LYS A 63 -42.15 -3.76 -9.19
C LYS A 63 -40.83 -4.14 -9.86
N LYS A 64 -40.88 -5.03 -10.85
CA LYS A 64 -39.67 -5.47 -11.58
C LYS A 64 -39.00 -4.33 -12.35
N TYR A 65 -39.80 -3.40 -12.90
CA TYR A 65 -39.26 -2.19 -13.54
C TYR A 65 -38.57 -1.28 -12.52
N GLN A 66 -39.17 -1.05 -11.35
CA GLN A 66 -38.57 -0.26 -10.27
C GLN A 66 -37.30 -0.92 -9.71
N GLU A 67 -37.27 -2.25 -9.56
CA GLU A 67 -36.06 -2.99 -9.15
C GLU A 67 -34.91 -2.82 -10.17
N THR A 68 -35.22 -2.84 -11.46
CA THR A 68 -34.25 -2.60 -12.52
C THR A 68 -33.71 -1.16 -12.45
N LEU A 69 -34.60 -0.19 -12.21
CA LEU A 69 -34.23 1.21 -12.07
C LEU A 69 -33.37 1.45 -10.81
N LEU A 70 -33.69 0.77 -9.71
CA LEU A 70 -32.91 0.79 -8.47
C LEU A 70 -31.51 0.21 -8.72
N SER A 71 -31.42 -0.95 -9.37
CA SER A 71 -30.13 -1.56 -9.72
C SER A 71 -29.26 -0.65 -10.60
N ARG A 72 -29.84 0.04 -11.58
CA ARG A 72 -29.11 1.04 -12.40
C ARG A 72 -28.66 2.23 -11.55
N THR A 73 -29.52 2.71 -10.64
CA THR A 73 -29.19 3.82 -9.75
C THR A 73 -28.04 3.44 -8.81
N ASP A 74 -28.01 2.22 -8.30
CA ASP A 74 -26.94 1.72 -7.44
C ASP A 74 -25.60 1.63 -8.20
N GLN A 75 -25.62 1.19 -9.45
CA GLN A 75 -24.44 1.18 -10.32
C GLN A 75 -23.93 2.60 -10.57
N GLN A 76 -24.82 3.55 -10.87
CA GLN A 76 -24.44 4.95 -11.08
C GLN A 76 -23.89 5.60 -9.81
N LEU A 77 -24.44 5.25 -8.64
CA LEU A 77 -23.97 5.75 -7.36
C LEU A 77 -22.56 5.23 -7.05
N ALA A 78 -22.32 3.94 -7.26
CA ALA A 78 -20.98 3.36 -7.12
C ALA A 78 -19.97 4.01 -8.08
N GLN A 79 -20.37 4.25 -9.34
CA GLN A 79 -19.53 4.95 -10.32
C GLN A 79 -19.18 6.37 -9.87
N LEU A 80 -20.13 7.12 -9.31
CA LEU A 80 -19.89 8.47 -8.78
C LEU A 80 -18.98 8.47 -7.56
N GLU A 81 -19.10 7.48 -6.68
CA GLU A 81 -18.24 7.33 -5.51
C GLU A 81 -16.79 7.03 -5.93
N THR A 82 -16.59 6.09 -6.86
CA THR A 82 -15.27 5.83 -7.45
C THR A 82 -14.69 7.08 -8.09
N LEU A 83 -15.45 7.77 -8.94
CA LEU A 83 -14.97 8.97 -9.63
C LEU A 83 -14.64 10.11 -8.65
N THR A 84 -15.42 10.26 -7.57
CA THR A 84 -15.12 11.26 -6.53
C THR A 84 -13.81 10.93 -5.82
N SER A 85 -13.60 9.66 -5.47
CA SER A 85 -12.34 9.19 -4.85
C SER A 85 -11.15 9.38 -5.78
N ASP A 86 -11.31 9.10 -7.08
CA ASP A 86 -10.26 9.25 -8.08
C ASP A 86 -9.85 10.72 -8.24
N VAL A 87 -10.82 11.63 -8.25
CA VAL A 87 -10.56 13.08 -8.32
C VAL A 87 -9.86 13.58 -7.06
N GLU A 88 -10.31 13.15 -5.87
CA GLU A 88 -9.65 13.51 -4.61
C GLU A 88 -8.21 12.98 -4.56
N PHE A 89 -7.98 11.77 -5.06
CA PHE A 89 -6.64 11.20 -5.17
C PHE A 89 -5.76 11.95 -6.18
N ALA A 90 -6.31 12.35 -7.33
CA ALA A 90 -5.59 13.14 -8.32
C ALA A 90 -5.16 14.52 -7.77
N LEU A 91 -5.97 15.14 -6.90
CA LEU A 91 -5.57 16.36 -6.20
C LEU A 91 -4.36 16.14 -5.29
N VAL A 92 -4.34 15.04 -4.53
CA VAL A 92 -3.18 14.70 -3.70
C VAL A 92 -1.94 14.42 -4.56
N GLN A 93 -2.11 13.70 -5.67
CA GLN A 93 -1.00 13.43 -6.60
C GLN A 93 -0.39 14.71 -7.17
N LYS A 94 -1.22 15.72 -7.48
CA LYS A 94 -0.73 17.04 -7.92
C LYS A 94 0.16 17.67 -6.86
N ASP A 95 -0.23 17.63 -5.59
CA ASP A 95 0.55 18.19 -4.49
C ASP A 95 1.86 17.44 -4.28
N VAL A 96 1.84 16.11 -4.39
CA VAL A 96 3.05 15.27 -4.36
C VAL A 96 4.00 15.63 -5.51
N LEU A 97 3.48 15.82 -6.72
CA LEU A 97 4.27 16.25 -7.88
C LEU A 97 4.91 17.62 -7.65
N PHE A 98 4.17 18.57 -7.08
CA PHE A 98 4.70 19.89 -6.75
C PHE A 98 5.78 19.82 -5.66
N GLY A 99 5.62 18.91 -4.68
CA GLY A 99 6.65 18.61 -3.69
C GLY A 99 7.91 18.01 -4.31
N LEU A 100 7.77 17.05 -5.23
CA LEU A 100 8.91 16.46 -5.97
C LEU A 100 9.62 17.50 -6.83
N GLN A 101 8.89 18.39 -7.49
CA GLN A 101 9.48 19.48 -8.28
C GLN A 101 10.31 20.42 -7.42
N GLN A 102 9.80 20.83 -6.26
CA GLN A 102 10.55 21.64 -5.30
C GLN A 102 11.77 20.90 -4.76
N GLY A 103 11.62 19.63 -4.35
CA GLY A 103 12.74 18.81 -3.90
C GLY A 103 13.82 18.66 -4.96
N THR A 104 13.43 18.48 -6.22
CA THR A 104 14.36 18.43 -7.36
C THR A 104 15.05 19.78 -7.59
N ALA A 105 14.34 20.90 -7.43
CA ALA A 105 14.93 22.22 -7.54
C ALA A 105 15.98 22.46 -6.44
N VAL A 106 15.68 22.12 -5.19
CA VAL A 106 16.62 22.21 -4.06
C VAL A 106 17.83 21.29 -4.27
N LEU A 107 17.62 20.05 -4.74
CA LEU A 107 18.73 19.14 -5.08
C LEU A 107 19.63 19.72 -6.17
N LYS A 108 19.06 20.37 -7.19
CA LYS A 108 19.85 21.06 -8.23
C LYS A 108 20.66 22.23 -7.66
N GLU A 109 20.10 22.98 -6.72
CA GLU A 109 20.83 24.06 -6.03
C GLU A 109 21.97 23.49 -5.19
N ILE A 110 21.72 22.45 -4.38
CA ILE A 110 22.76 21.75 -3.60
C ILE A 110 23.86 21.21 -4.53
N HIS A 111 23.49 20.58 -5.64
CA HIS A 111 24.48 20.08 -6.61
C HIS A 111 25.31 21.22 -7.21
N LYS A 112 24.69 22.38 -7.46
CA LYS A 112 25.40 23.58 -7.93
C LYS A 112 26.34 24.14 -6.87
N GLU A 113 25.93 24.17 -5.60
CA GLU A 113 26.76 24.61 -4.47
C GLU A 113 27.91 23.65 -4.15
N MET A 114 27.70 22.33 -4.31
CA MET A 114 28.74 21.31 -4.16
C MET A 114 29.76 21.31 -5.32
N GLY A 115 29.69 22.26 -6.25
CA GLY A 115 30.64 22.42 -7.36
C GLY A 115 30.18 21.84 -8.69
N GLY A 116 28.91 21.45 -8.80
CA GLY A 116 28.29 21.01 -10.05
C GLY A 116 28.91 19.73 -10.61
N LEU A 117 28.77 19.57 -11.92
CA LEU A 117 29.39 18.47 -12.66
C LEU A 117 30.92 18.60 -12.69
N GLU A 118 31.42 19.84 -12.79
CA GLU A 118 32.85 20.15 -12.91
C GLU A 118 33.67 19.69 -11.70
N LYS A 119 33.19 19.88 -10.47
CA LYS A 119 33.92 19.42 -9.28
C LYS A 119 33.87 17.90 -9.10
N VAL A 120 32.79 17.26 -9.56
CA VAL A 120 32.72 15.79 -9.59
C VAL A 120 33.68 15.23 -10.65
N GLU A 121 33.74 15.86 -11.82
CA GLU A 121 34.66 15.51 -12.90
C GLU A 121 36.13 15.70 -12.48
N MET A 122 36.45 16.83 -11.83
CA MET A 122 37.76 17.11 -11.26
C MET A 122 38.16 16.09 -10.18
N ILE A 123 37.26 15.71 -9.26
CA ILE A 123 37.55 14.68 -8.25
C ILE A 123 37.78 13.30 -8.90
N MET A 124 37.05 12.97 -9.97
CA MET A 124 37.27 11.72 -10.70
C MET A 124 38.60 11.72 -11.47
N GLU A 125 38.97 12.86 -12.06
CA GLU A 125 40.26 13.05 -12.74
C GLU A 125 41.43 12.99 -11.75
N GLU A 126 41.37 13.74 -10.63
CA GLU A 126 42.37 13.67 -9.55
C GLU A 126 42.49 12.25 -8.96
N SER A 127 41.37 11.52 -8.83
CA SER A 127 41.40 10.13 -8.36
C SER A 127 42.00 9.17 -9.39
N ALA A 128 41.81 9.42 -10.69
CA ALA A 128 42.40 8.63 -11.76
C ALA A 128 43.90 8.88 -11.85
N GLU A 129 44.34 10.14 -11.77
CA GLU A 129 45.74 10.53 -11.73
C GLU A 129 46.45 9.99 -10.50
N ALA A 130 45.83 10.07 -9.31
CA ALA A 130 46.40 9.48 -8.09
C ALA A 130 46.55 7.96 -8.19
N ARG A 131 45.62 7.28 -8.87
CA ARG A 131 45.71 5.83 -9.12
C ARG A 131 46.84 5.51 -10.10
N GLN A 132 46.96 6.27 -11.19
CA GLN A 132 48.06 6.11 -12.14
C GLN A 132 49.41 6.37 -11.48
N TYR A 133 49.53 7.41 -10.65
CA TYR A 133 50.75 7.69 -9.90
C TYR A 133 51.09 6.54 -8.93
N GLN A 134 50.09 5.95 -8.27
CA GLN A 134 50.30 4.78 -7.42
C GLN A 134 50.73 3.55 -8.24
N GLU A 135 50.15 3.34 -9.42
CA GLU A 135 50.55 2.26 -10.34
C GLU A 135 51.98 2.48 -10.85
N GLU A 136 52.36 3.70 -11.23
CA GLU A 136 53.73 4.04 -11.61
C GLU A 136 54.73 3.84 -10.45
N ILE A 137 54.34 4.20 -9.22
CA ILE A 137 55.15 3.91 -8.02
C ILE A 137 55.30 2.40 -7.84
N ASN A 138 54.19 1.65 -7.96
CA ASN A 138 54.22 0.19 -7.83
C ASN A 138 55.11 -0.44 -8.91
N ASP A 139 55.03 0.01 -10.15
CA ASP A 139 55.86 -0.46 -11.27
C ASP A 139 57.35 -0.11 -11.07
N LEU A 140 57.65 1.09 -10.56
CA LEU A 140 59.01 1.50 -10.23
C LEU A 140 59.59 0.74 -9.03
N LEU A 141 58.75 0.38 -8.05
CA LEU A 141 59.14 -0.46 -6.91
C LEU A 141 59.37 -1.90 -7.36
N ALA A 142 58.45 -2.47 -8.14
CA ALA A 142 58.57 -3.82 -8.71
C ALA A 142 59.78 -3.95 -9.66
N GLY A 143 60.09 -2.91 -10.44
CA GLY A 143 61.28 -2.89 -11.30
C GLY A 143 62.61 -2.74 -10.57
N LYS A 144 62.62 -2.40 -9.27
CA LYS A 144 63.82 -2.22 -8.44
C LYS A 144 63.99 -3.27 -7.35
N MET A 145 62.95 -4.02 -6.99
CA MET A 145 63.05 -5.13 -6.04
C MET A 145 63.66 -6.35 -6.73
N SER A 146 64.58 -7.03 -6.05
CA SER A 146 65.04 -8.35 -6.46
C SER A 146 64.02 -9.40 -6.03
N ASN A 147 63.94 -10.55 -6.71
CA ASN A 147 63.06 -11.66 -6.28
C ASN A 147 63.29 -12.07 -4.81
N GLN A 148 64.52 -11.90 -4.29
CA GLN A 148 64.82 -12.13 -2.87
C GLN A 148 64.19 -11.10 -1.93
N ASP A 149 64.11 -9.84 -2.37
CA ASP A 149 63.48 -8.79 -1.57
C ASP A 149 61.94 -8.96 -1.58
N GLU A 150 61.37 -9.46 -2.69
CA GLU A 150 59.94 -9.82 -2.77
C GLU A 150 59.60 -10.99 -1.84
N ASP A 151 60.44 -12.02 -1.79
CA ASP A 151 60.26 -13.16 -0.88
C ASP A 151 60.32 -12.72 0.61
N GLU A 152 61.24 -11.81 0.97
CA GLU A 152 61.35 -11.25 2.33
C GLU A 152 60.12 -10.42 2.71
N VAL A 153 59.57 -9.62 1.78
CA VAL A 153 58.34 -8.84 1.99
C VAL A 153 57.13 -9.76 2.15
N GLU A 154 57.04 -10.85 1.38
CA GLU A 154 55.94 -11.81 1.51
C GLU A 154 55.99 -12.56 2.86
N ASP A 155 57.18 -12.90 3.34
CA ASP A 155 57.39 -13.48 4.67
C ASP A 155 57.01 -12.51 5.80
N GLU A 156 57.37 -11.23 5.71
CA GLU A 156 56.97 -10.18 6.66
C GLU A 156 55.45 -9.95 6.64
N MET A 157 54.83 -9.94 5.46
CA MET A 157 53.38 -9.85 5.30
C MET A 157 52.68 -11.03 5.97
N ALA A 158 53.15 -12.26 5.75
CA ALA A 158 52.61 -13.44 6.40
C ALA A 158 52.81 -13.41 7.94
N ALA A 159 53.88 -12.80 8.44
CA ALA A 159 54.07 -12.59 9.88
C ALA A 159 53.05 -11.59 10.45
N LEU A 160 52.81 -10.47 9.77
CA LEU A 160 51.81 -9.47 10.16
C LEU A 160 50.38 -10.00 10.09
N GLU A 161 50.04 -10.81 9.08
CA GLU A 161 48.75 -11.48 8.99
C GLU A 161 48.52 -12.45 10.16
N ARG A 162 49.55 -13.24 10.53
CA ARG A 162 49.47 -14.10 11.72
C ARG A 162 49.34 -13.30 13.01
N GLU A 163 50.02 -12.15 13.12
CA GLU A 163 49.92 -11.27 14.30
C GLU A 163 48.53 -10.61 14.40
N MET A 164 47.96 -10.17 13.29
CA MET A 164 46.59 -9.62 13.22
C MET A 164 45.53 -10.69 13.47
N ALA A 165 45.72 -11.90 12.95
CA ALA A 165 44.87 -13.04 13.23
C ALA A 165 44.94 -13.45 14.72
N ALA A 166 46.12 -13.41 15.34
CA ALA A 166 46.31 -13.66 16.76
C ALA A 166 45.68 -12.57 17.67
N LYS A 167 45.69 -11.30 17.22
CA LYS A 167 44.98 -10.19 17.90
C LYS A 167 43.45 -10.29 17.72
N THR A 168 42.97 -10.89 16.64
CA THR A 168 41.54 -11.12 16.39
C THR A 168 41.04 -12.43 17.02
N SER A 169 41.94 -13.35 17.39
CA SER A 169 41.64 -14.53 18.19
C SER A 169 41.62 -14.21 19.69
N VAL A 170 40.78 -13.27 20.10
CA VAL A 170 40.27 -13.27 21.47
C VAL A 170 39.22 -14.41 21.53
N PRO A 171 39.30 -15.36 22.47
CA PRO A 171 38.25 -16.35 22.65
C PRO A 171 36.92 -15.61 22.78
N ILE A 172 35.90 -16.07 22.06
CA ILE A 172 34.51 -15.64 22.28
C ILE A 172 34.19 -15.94 23.75
N GLN A 173 34.47 -14.99 24.63
CA GLN A 173 33.94 -14.95 25.97
C GLN A 173 32.46 -14.71 25.76
N ALA A 174 31.66 -15.70 26.17
CA ALA A 174 30.22 -15.60 26.24
C ALA A 174 29.85 -14.24 26.83
N LEU A 175 29.24 -13.39 26.00
CA LEU A 175 28.54 -12.21 26.46
C LEU A 175 27.57 -12.66 27.57
N PRO A 176 27.50 -11.95 28.71
CA PRO A 176 26.56 -12.31 29.77
C PRO A 176 25.15 -12.37 29.19
N ASP A 177 24.43 -13.47 29.49
CA ASP A 177 23.06 -13.72 29.04
C ASP A 177 22.25 -12.41 29.11
N ALA A 178 21.91 -11.86 27.95
CA ALA A 178 20.83 -10.90 27.86
C ALA A 178 19.60 -11.56 28.50
N PRO A 179 18.79 -10.82 29.28
CA PRO A 179 17.65 -11.40 29.98
C PRO A 179 16.86 -12.25 29.01
N ARG A 180 16.85 -13.57 29.25
CA ARG A 180 15.94 -14.49 28.57
C ARG A 180 14.54 -14.10 29.03
N VAL A 181 13.96 -13.11 28.36
CA VAL A 181 12.53 -12.89 28.39
C VAL A 181 11.93 -14.22 27.97
N GLY A 182 11.26 -14.86 28.92
CA GLY A 182 10.75 -16.21 28.80
C GLY A 182 10.03 -16.37 27.47
N LYS A 183 10.29 -17.50 26.81
CA LYS A 183 9.37 -18.06 25.83
C LYS A 183 8.09 -18.51 26.56
N GLU A 184 7.36 -17.57 27.12
CA GLU A 184 6.02 -17.78 27.63
C GLU A 184 5.05 -17.19 26.60
N GLY A 185 4.44 -18.11 25.85
CA GLY A 185 3.10 -17.92 25.30
C GLY A 185 2.92 -16.87 24.22
N MET A 186 3.62 -17.00 23.09
CA MET A 186 2.99 -16.59 21.83
C MET A 186 2.00 -17.71 21.44
N PRO A 187 0.68 -17.44 21.31
CA PRO A 187 -0.26 -18.45 20.87
C PRO A 187 0.15 -18.94 19.50
N ASP A 188 0.26 -20.27 19.37
CA ASP A 188 0.67 -20.95 18.15
C ASP A 188 -0.20 -20.47 16.98
N ALA A 189 0.44 -20.06 15.88
CA ALA A 189 -0.29 -19.67 14.69
C ALA A 189 -1.11 -20.90 14.25
N PRO A 190 -2.41 -20.76 13.94
CA PRO A 190 -3.24 -21.91 13.61
C PRO A 190 -2.65 -22.64 12.40
N THR A 191 -2.12 -23.84 12.64
CA THR A 191 -1.53 -24.75 11.63
C THR A 191 -2.59 -25.36 10.70
N ARG A 192 -3.87 -25.05 10.90
CA ARG A 192 -4.97 -25.47 10.04
C ARG A 192 -5.18 -24.49 8.89
N SER A 193 -5.22 -25.05 7.68
CA SER A 193 -5.64 -24.32 6.48
C SER A 193 -7.02 -23.67 6.70
N PRO A 194 -7.26 -22.46 6.18
CA PRO A 194 -8.58 -21.81 6.21
C PRO A 194 -9.71 -22.70 5.69
N GLU A 195 -9.41 -23.64 4.78
CA GLU A 195 -10.36 -24.58 4.19
C GLU A 195 -10.84 -25.64 5.19
N ASP A 196 -9.95 -26.13 6.06
CA ASP A 196 -10.29 -27.15 7.06
C ASP A 196 -11.19 -26.57 8.17
N VAL A 197 -10.92 -25.32 8.56
CA VAL A 197 -11.75 -24.60 9.54
C VAL A 197 -13.14 -24.31 8.97
N ALA A 198 -13.25 -24.04 7.68
CA ALA A 198 -14.53 -23.81 7.00
C ALA A 198 -15.37 -25.11 6.90
N LEU A 199 -14.73 -26.24 6.63
CA LEU A 199 -15.37 -27.56 6.56
C LEU A 199 -15.91 -28.02 7.90
N ASP A 200 -15.13 -27.89 8.98
CA ASP A 200 -15.58 -28.24 10.33
C ASP A 200 -16.75 -27.35 10.78
N ARG A 201 -16.67 -26.03 10.55
CA ARG A 201 -17.75 -25.09 10.88
C ARG A 201 -19.01 -25.32 10.02
N ALA A 202 -18.89 -25.91 8.83
CA ALA A 202 -20.03 -26.32 8.01
C ALA A 202 -20.66 -27.63 8.51
N ARG A 203 -19.85 -28.59 8.96
CA ARG A 203 -20.31 -29.84 9.57
C ARG A 203 -21.03 -29.60 10.90
N GLU A 204 -20.50 -28.73 11.75
CA GLU A 204 -21.13 -28.34 13.01
C GLU A 204 -22.48 -27.64 12.81
N ARG A 205 -22.59 -26.75 11.82
CA ARG A 205 -23.87 -26.09 11.47
C ARG A 205 -24.90 -27.10 10.98
N ARG A 206 -24.50 -28.11 10.20
CA ARG A 206 -25.39 -29.21 9.78
C ARG A 206 -25.83 -30.07 10.96
N ALA A 207 -24.94 -30.37 11.90
CA ALA A 207 -25.27 -31.14 13.10
C ALA A 207 -26.23 -30.39 14.03
N GLN A 208 -26.07 -29.06 14.18
CA GLN A 208 -26.97 -28.24 15.00
C GLN A 208 -28.37 -28.09 14.40
N ILE A 209 -28.49 -28.07 13.07
CA ILE A 209 -29.79 -28.04 12.39
C ILE A 209 -30.52 -29.38 12.60
N HIS A 210 -29.79 -30.51 12.51
CA HIS A 210 -30.37 -31.83 12.74
C HIS A 210 -30.74 -32.07 14.21
N GLY A 211 -29.94 -31.57 15.15
CA GLY A 211 -30.24 -31.65 16.59
C GLY A 211 -31.45 -30.80 16.99
N LYS A 212 -31.66 -29.63 16.37
CA LYS A 212 -32.84 -28.78 16.64
C LYS A 212 -34.14 -29.34 16.05
N GLN A 213 -34.07 -30.17 15.00
CA GLN A 213 -35.25 -30.86 14.46
C GLN A 213 -35.64 -32.11 15.27
N ALA A 214 -34.72 -32.72 16.01
CA ALA A 214 -34.99 -33.89 16.85
C ALA A 214 -35.55 -33.55 18.25
N VAL A 215 -35.43 -32.30 18.71
CA VAL A 215 -35.93 -31.84 20.02
C VAL A 215 -37.29 -31.12 19.90
N ALA A 216 -37.80 -30.91 18.67
CA ALA A 216 -39.04 -30.21 18.39
C ALA A 216 -40.18 -31.13 17.87
N ALA A 217 -40.05 -32.44 18.06
CA ALA A 217 -41.09 -33.45 17.86
C ALA A 217 -41.32 -34.20 19.18
#